data_AF-A0A7K7KDT0-F1
#
_entry.id   AF-A0A7K7KDT0-F1
#
_cell.length_a   1.000
_cell.length_b   1.000
_cell.length_c   1.000
_cell.angle_alpha   90.00
_cell.angle_beta   90.00
_cell.angle_gamma   90.00
#
_symmetry.space_group_name_H-M   'P 1'
#
loop_
_entity.id
_entity.type
_entity.pdbx_description
1 polymer ?
#
loop_
_entity_poly.entity_id
_entity_poly.type
_entity_poly.pdbx_seq_one_letter_code
_entity_poly.pdbx_strand_id
1 'polypeptide(L)'
;PKVGCYIHGLFLEGARWDAAAGKLAESRPKELYTDMAVIWLLPVANRKPPESGSYLCPIYKTLTRAGTLSTTGHSTNYVIAVEIPTDKPEKHWIKRGTALICALDF
;
A
#
# COMPACT_ATOMS: atom_id res chain seq x y z
N PRO A 1 0.71 -9.77 -18.00
CA PRO A 1 -0.64 -10.29 -18.35
C PRO A 1 -1.11 -9.64 -19.66
N LYS A 2 -2.21 -10.10 -20.29
CA LYS A 2 -2.74 -9.46 -21.51
C LYS A 2 -3.18 -8.01 -21.28
N VAL A 3 -3.61 -7.68 -20.05
CA VAL A 3 -4.00 -6.33 -19.61
C VAL A 3 -3.45 -6.08 -18.20
N GLY A 4 -2.96 -4.87 -17.96
CA GLY A 4 -2.41 -4.42 -16.67
C GLY A 4 -1.01 -4.95 -16.37
N CYS A 5 -0.57 -4.77 -15.14
CA CYS A 5 0.73 -5.23 -14.65
C CYS A 5 0.64 -5.85 -13.26
N TYR A 6 1.58 -6.73 -12.94
CA TYR A 6 1.73 -7.27 -11.60
C TYR A 6 2.82 -6.48 -10.87
N ILE A 7 2.54 -6.09 -9.63
CA ILE A 7 3.48 -5.45 -8.72
C ILE A 7 3.83 -6.48 -7.65
N HIS A 8 5.13 -6.70 -7.44
CA HIS A 8 5.67 -7.62 -6.45
C HIS A 8 6.81 -6.94 -5.68
N GLY A 9 7.21 -7.53 -4.56
CA GLY A 9 8.33 -7.03 -3.75
C GLY A 9 8.03 -5.74 -2.97
N LEU A 10 6.76 -5.47 -2.70
CA LEU A 10 6.39 -4.40 -1.77
C LEU A 10 6.39 -4.92 -0.34
N PHE A 11 6.80 -4.08 0.59
CA PHE A 11 6.74 -4.33 2.02
C PHE A 11 5.62 -3.51 2.65
N LEU A 12 4.92 -4.08 3.61
CA LEU A 12 3.84 -3.42 4.35
C LEU A 12 4.34 -3.06 5.75
N GLU A 13 4.24 -1.78 6.09
CA GLU A 13 4.57 -1.22 7.40
C GLU A 13 3.28 -0.92 8.19
N GLY A 14 3.29 -1.16 9.50
CA GLY A 14 2.16 -0.83 10.38
C GLY A 14 0.93 -1.73 10.20
N ALA A 15 1.03 -2.78 9.39
CA ALA A 15 0.06 -3.85 9.21
C ALA A 15 0.75 -5.10 8.63
N ARG A 16 -0.01 -6.18 8.49
CA ARG A 16 0.37 -7.38 7.72
C ARG A 16 -0.69 -7.71 6.67
N TRP A 17 -0.29 -8.43 5.62
CA TRP A 17 -1.23 -9.09 4.74
C TRP A 17 -1.65 -10.45 5.31
N ASP A 18 -2.94 -10.68 5.46
CA ASP A 18 -3.49 -11.99 5.79
C ASP A 18 -3.84 -12.73 4.50
N ALA A 19 -2.99 -13.66 4.06
CA ALA A 19 -3.17 -14.38 2.81
C ALA A 19 -4.38 -15.33 2.84
N ALA A 20 -4.74 -15.86 4.01
CA ALA A 20 -5.89 -16.74 4.15
C ALA A 20 -7.20 -15.95 4.06
N ALA A 21 -7.25 -14.77 4.68
CA ALA A 21 -8.42 -13.90 4.65
C ALA A 21 -8.47 -12.94 3.44
N GLY A 22 -7.36 -12.77 2.72
CA GLY A 22 -7.24 -11.87 1.58
C GLY A 22 -7.41 -10.39 1.94
N LYS A 23 -6.93 -9.96 3.10
CA LYS A 23 -7.12 -8.59 3.62
C LYS A 23 -6.04 -8.14 4.59
N LEU A 24 -6.02 -6.85 4.91
CA LEU A 24 -5.17 -6.29 5.96
C LEU A 24 -5.51 -6.85 7.33
N ALA A 25 -4.46 -7.09 8.10
CA ALA A 25 -4.56 -7.47 9.49
C ALA A 25 -3.45 -6.79 10.31
N GLU A 26 -3.57 -6.84 11.64
CA GLU A 26 -2.61 -6.23 12.56
C GLU A 26 -1.20 -6.85 12.44
N SER A 27 -0.14 -6.07 12.55
CA SER A 27 1.22 -6.65 12.60
C SER A 27 1.38 -7.56 13.83
N ARG A 28 2.23 -8.59 13.73
CA ARG A 28 2.61 -9.39 14.90
C ARG A 28 3.59 -8.62 15.80
N PRO A 29 3.69 -8.97 17.10
CA PRO A 29 4.70 -8.36 17.97
C PRO A 29 6.10 -8.48 17.37
N LYS A 30 6.84 -7.36 17.36
CA LYS A 30 8.21 -7.24 16.82
C LYS A 30 8.34 -7.45 15.30
N GLU A 31 7.24 -7.36 14.56
CA GLU A 31 7.22 -7.42 13.09
C GLU A 31 7.04 -6.00 12.55
N LEU A 32 8.14 -5.33 12.21
CA LEU A 32 8.13 -3.94 11.70
C LEU A 32 7.57 -3.86 10.28
N TYR A 33 7.95 -4.82 9.44
CA TYR A 33 7.61 -4.92 8.03
C TYR A 33 7.20 -6.35 7.70
N THR A 34 6.29 -6.50 6.74
CA THR A 34 5.89 -7.79 6.18
C THR A 34 5.88 -7.74 4.67
N ASP A 35 6.05 -8.88 4.01
CA ASP A 35 5.88 -8.95 2.57
C ASP A 35 4.40 -8.76 2.19
N MET A 36 4.15 -7.90 1.21
CA MET A 36 2.84 -7.75 0.61
C MET A 36 2.62 -8.82 -0.47
N ALA A 37 1.37 -9.24 -0.63
CA ALA A 37 1.00 -10.09 -1.76
C ALA A 37 1.20 -9.36 -3.11
N VAL A 38 1.29 -10.16 -4.18
CA VAL A 38 1.34 -9.62 -5.55
C VAL A 38 0.05 -8.86 -5.84
N ILE A 39 0.18 -7.61 -6.26
CA ILE A 39 -0.95 -6.76 -6.64
C ILE A 39 -1.10 -6.79 -8.16
N TRP A 40 -2.30 -7.06 -8.65
CA TRP A 40 -2.62 -6.90 -10.06
C TRP A 40 -3.22 -5.52 -10.31
N LEU A 41 -2.43 -4.63 -10.90
CA LEU A 41 -2.88 -3.29 -11.27
C LEU A 41 -3.57 -3.34 -12.64
N LEU A 42 -4.87 -3.12 -12.63
CA LEU A 42 -5.73 -3.16 -13.80
C LEU A 42 -6.19 -1.76 -14.20
N PRO A 43 -5.90 -1.28 -15.42
CA PRO A 43 -6.44 -0.02 -15.91
C PRO A 43 -7.92 -0.20 -16.26
N VAL A 44 -8.78 0.62 -15.64
CA VAL A 44 -10.22 0.61 -15.88
C VAL A 44 -10.70 2.05 -16.04
N ALA A 45 -11.24 2.38 -17.21
CA ALA A 45 -11.76 3.72 -17.48
C ALA A 45 -13.00 4.00 -16.63
N ASN A 46 -13.08 5.20 -16.04
CA ASN A 46 -14.21 5.64 -15.22
C ASN A 46 -14.56 4.68 -14.06
N ARG A 47 -13.57 3.96 -13.53
CA ARG A 47 -13.76 3.10 -12.36
C ARG A 47 -14.21 3.94 -11.17
N LYS A 48 -15.30 3.54 -10.54
CA LYS A 48 -15.75 4.11 -9.27
C LYS A 48 -15.01 3.41 -8.12
N PRO A 49 -14.33 4.16 -7.23
CA PRO A 49 -13.75 3.59 -6.03
C PRO A 49 -14.83 2.94 -5.16
N PRO A 50 -14.51 1.85 -4.43
CA PRO A 50 -15.42 1.28 -3.45
C PRO A 50 -15.68 2.28 -2.31
N GLU A 51 -16.93 2.35 -1.85
CA GLU A 51 -17.31 3.25 -0.75
C GLU A 51 -16.82 2.77 0.63
N SER A 52 -16.57 1.46 0.77
CA SER A 52 -16.13 0.84 2.01
C SER A 52 -15.41 -0.49 1.76
N GLY A 53 -14.83 -1.06 2.82
CA GLY A 53 -14.15 -2.36 2.76
C GLY A 53 -12.72 -2.30 2.20
N SER A 54 -12.19 -1.11 1.95
CA SER A 54 -10.82 -0.90 1.51
C SER A 54 -10.15 0.23 2.27
N TYR A 55 -8.83 0.14 2.39
CA TYR A 55 -7.95 1.24 2.79
C TYR A 55 -7.20 1.75 1.57
N LEU A 56 -7.23 3.06 1.31
CA LEU A 56 -6.40 3.68 0.29
C LEU A 56 -4.96 3.81 0.81
N CYS A 57 -4.19 2.74 0.64
CA CYS A 57 -2.86 2.59 1.18
C CYS A 57 -1.81 3.30 0.29
N PRO A 58 -1.05 4.26 0.80
CA PRO A 58 -0.01 4.93 0.02
C PRO A 58 1.21 4.01 -0.19
N ILE A 59 1.84 4.12 -1.36
CA ILE A 59 3.10 3.47 -1.72
C ILE A 59 4.21 4.52 -1.73
N TYR A 60 5.28 4.27 -0.99
CA TYR A 60 6.49 5.09 -0.96
C TYR A 60 7.71 4.30 -1.46
N LYS A 61 8.71 5.01 -1.98
CA LYS A 61 9.98 4.39 -2.39
C LYS A 61 10.80 3.95 -1.18
N THR A 62 10.88 4.78 -0.15
CA THR A 62 11.75 4.58 1.03
C THR A 62 11.00 4.75 2.36
N LEU A 63 11.58 4.18 3.42
CA LEU A 63 11.02 4.17 4.79
C LEU A 63 10.85 5.56 5.41
N THR A 64 11.72 6.51 5.07
CA THR A 64 11.65 7.86 5.65
C THR A 64 10.36 8.59 5.28
N ARG A 65 9.64 8.14 4.22
CA ARG A 65 8.40 8.76 3.69
C ARG A 65 8.50 10.28 3.46
N ALA A 66 9.72 10.77 3.36
CA ALA A 66 10.07 12.15 3.10
C ALA A 66 10.65 12.22 1.69
N GLY A 67 10.27 13.25 0.96
CA GLY A 67 10.78 13.53 -0.37
C GLY A 67 10.55 15.00 -0.69
N THR A 68 11.37 15.55 -1.57
CA THR A 68 11.12 16.87 -2.13
C THR A 68 10.06 16.77 -3.23
N LEU A 69 9.32 17.86 -3.44
CA LEU A 69 8.52 18.00 -4.65
C LEU A 69 9.47 18.33 -5.79
N SER A 70 9.38 17.60 -6.89
CA SER A 70 10.05 17.95 -8.13
C SER A 70 9.46 19.25 -8.69
N THR A 71 10.14 19.88 -9.65
CA THR A 71 9.62 21.05 -10.39
C THR A 71 8.28 20.79 -11.08
N THR A 72 7.95 19.50 -11.33
CA THR A 72 6.66 19.06 -11.90
C THR A 72 5.58 18.80 -10.85
N GLY A 73 5.84 19.04 -9.56
CA GLY A 73 4.90 18.78 -8.46
C GLY A 73 4.81 17.32 -8.02
N HIS A 74 5.47 16.39 -8.71
CA HIS A 74 5.55 14.99 -8.27
C HIS A 74 6.53 14.84 -7.11
N SER A 75 6.13 14.11 -6.08
CA SER A 75 7.01 13.74 -4.96
C SER A 75 8.16 12.85 -5.46
N THR A 76 9.36 13.05 -4.90
CA THR A 76 10.47 12.12 -5.14
C THR A 76 10.29 10.77 -4.44
N ASN A 77 9.38 10.66 -3.46
CA ASN A 77 9.20 9.46 -2.64
C ASN A 77 7.79 8.83 -2.74
N TYR A 78 6.72 9.62 -2.80
CA TYR A 78 5.37 9.07 -3.02
C TYR A 78 5.22 8.54 -4.45
N VAL A 79 4.72 7.32 -4.60
CA VAL A 79 4.51 6.67 -5.90
C VAL A 79 3.05 6.81 -6.32
N ILE A 80 2.16 6.08 -5.67
CA ILE A 80 0.70 6.08 -5.86
C ILE A 80 0.04 5.57 -4.57
N ALA A 81 -1.28 5.61 -4.49
CA ALA A 81 -2.03 4.87 -3.47
C ALA A 81 -2.86 3.76 -4.14
N VAL A 82 -3.01 2.65 -3.43
CA VAL A 82 -3.75 1.47 -3.90
C VAL A 82 -4.77 1.04 -2.85
N GLU A 83 -5.91 0.56 -3.33
CA GLU A 83 -6.97 0.05 -2.45
C GLU A 83 -6.62 -1.35 -1.96
N ILE A 84 -6.49 -1.51 -0.63
CA ILE A 84 -6.23 -2.80 0.00
C ILE A 84 -7.46 -3.23 0.79
N PRO A 85 -7.98 -4.47 0.60
CA PRO A 85 -9.12 -4.97 1.36
C PRO A 85 -8.91 -4.95 2.87
N THR A 86 -9.94 -4.58 3.63
CA THR A 86 -9.91 -4.50 5.10
C THR A 86 -11.31 -4.63 5.70
N ASP A 87 -11.39 -5.13 6.93
CA ASP A 87 -12.61 -5.09 7.76
C ASP A 87 -12.65 -3.93 8.77
N LYS A 88 -11.54 -3.20 8.94
CA LYS A 88 -11.46 -1.99 9.76
C LYS A 88 -11.77 -0.73 8.95
N PRO A 89 -12.34 0.31 9.58
CA PRO A 89 -12.50 1.63 8.97
C PRO A 89 -11.15 2.21 8.56
N GLU A 90 -11.13 3.01 7.50
CA GLU A 90 -9.91 3.61 6.95
C GLU A 90 -9.06 4.36 7.99
N LYS A 91 -9.73 5.11 8.87
CA LYS A 91 -9.13 5.87 9.97
C LYS A 91 -8.25 5.01 10.89
N HIS A 92 -8.52 3.72 11.01
CA HIS A 92 -7.73 2.78 11.79
C HIS A 92 -6.30 2.66 11.22
N TRP A 93 -6.18 2.44 9.92
CA TRP A 93 -4.91 2.27 9.23
C TRP A 93 -4.16 3.59 9.04
N ILE A 94 -4.91 4.68 8.79
CA ILE A 94 -4.34 6.03 8.74
C ILE A 94 -3.62 6.36 10.05
N LYS A 95 -4.25 6.11 11.21
CA LYS A 95 -3.65 6.38 12.53
C LYS A 95 -2.43 5.51 12.84
N ARG A 96 -2.36 4.32 12.25
CA ARG A 96 -1.20 3.42 12.38
C ARG A 96 -0.07 3.78 11.43
N GLY A 97 -0.29 4.74 10.55
CA GLY A 97 0.67 5.07 9.50
C GLY A 97 0.90 3.88 8.57
N THR A 98 -0.11 3.06 8.30
CA THR A 98 0.06 1.90 7.41
C THR A 98 0.45 2.36 6.01
N ALA A 99 1.50 1.78 5.42
CA ALA A 99 1.88 2.07 4.04
C ALA A 99 2.60 0.90 3.40
N LEU A 100 2.67 0.92 2.07
CA LEU A 100 3.52 0.06 1.26
C LEU A 100 4.83 0.77 0.95
N ILE A 101 5.93 0.03 0.97
CA ILE A 101 7.28 0.53 0.75
C ILE A 101 7.94 -0.32 -0.34
N CYS A 102 8.59 0.32 -1.31
CA CYS A 102 9.28 -0.39 -2.41
C CYS A 102 10.60 -1.01 -1.99
N ALA A 103 11.32 -0.39 -1.06
CA ALA A 103 12.59 -0.89 -0.54
C ALA A 103 12.73 -0.57 0.95
N LEU A 104 13.19 -1.56 1.71
CA LEU A 104 13.65 -1.35 3.08
C LEU A 104 15.09 -0.84 3.04
N ASP A 105 15.53 -0.12 4.09
CA ASP A 105 16.91 0.32 4.21
C ASP A 105 17.82 -0.91 4.46
N PHE A 106 18.73 -1.17 3.53
CA PHE A 106 19.81 -2.16 3.65
C PHE A 106 21.14 -1.51 3.27
#